data_AF-X0U196-F1
#
_entry.id   AF-X0U196-F1
#
_cell.length_a   1.000
_cell.length_b   1.000
_cell.length_c   1.000
_cell.angle_alpha   90.00
_cell.angle_beta   90.00
_cell.angle_gamma   90.00
#
_symmetry.space_group_name_H-M   'P 1'
#
loop_
_entity.id
_entity.type
_entity.pdbx_description
1 polymer ?
#
loop_
_entity_poly.entity_id
_entity_poly.type
_entity_poly.pdbx_seq_one_letter_code
_entity_poly.pdbx_strand_id
1 'polypeptide(L)'
;HALAINLLGSYIHGIEDHHISNAKEIPDLDIPKEKGRHPRRVIAAFEERFGESPQIQALRIMGLFDRPAHVNAVKAVRKGPKISGLTDKLKVMTEGKWITLLDELRECKLLAQKSKHNPNIIDCHPLIREHFGQKLQIDKTEAWKEANGRLYEYYKGVPEKELPNTLTEMEPLFAAVTHGCLAGRHQEILHDVYYKRICRGNEAYTEKKLGAFGADLAAVSCFFEKAWSKPASDLSDQAKAILLNYAGYRLRALGRLTEAVEPIEASITLVIEQNDLGNAA
;
A
#
# COMPACT_ATOMS: atom_id res chain seq x y z
N HIS A 1 -18.68 1.58 16.63
CA HIS A 1 -17.85 2.18 15.55
C HIS A 1 -18.78 2.85 14.53
N ALA A 2 -18.67 4.16 14.30
CA ALA A 2 -19.61 4.91 13.44
C ALA A 2 -19.74 4.35 12.01
N LEU A 3 -18.63 3.90 11.41
CA LEU A 3 -18.65 3.24 10.11
C LEU A 3 -19.62 2.05 10.04
N ALA A 4 -19.68 1.22 11.09
CA ALA A 4 -20.52 0.02 11.07
C ALA A 4 -22.01 0.38 10.96
N ILE A 5 -22.43 1.45 11.63
CA ILE A 5 -23.83 1.92 11.60
C ILE A 5 -24.14 2.49 10.22
N ASN A 6 -23.24 3.31 9.66
CA ASN A 6 -23.42 3.89 8.32
C ASN A 6 -23.49 2.81 7.24
N LEU A 7 -22.58 1.83 7.28
CA LEU A 7 -22.59 0.71 6.34
C LEU A 7 -23.83 -0.16 6.52
N LEU A 8 -24.25 -0.45 7.77
CA LEU A 8 -25.43 -1.26 8.02
C LEU A 8 -26.71 -0.60 7.48
N GLY A 9 -26.89 0.70 7.75
CA GLY A 9 -28.01 1.46 7.23
C GLY A 9 -28.05 1.45 5.70
N SER A 10 -26.89 1.63 5.07
CA SER A 10 -26.78 1.59 3.61
C SER A 10 -27.01 0.19 3.03
N TYR A 11 -26.51 -0.86 3.69
CA TYR A 11 -26.69 -2.25 3.30
C TYR A 11 -28.17 -2.63 3.31
N ILE A 12 -28.87 -2.38 4.42
CA ILE A 12 -30.31 -2.63 4.56
C ILE A 12 -31.09 -1.79 3.54
N HIS A 13 -30.72 -0.52 3.36
CA HIS A 13 -31.39 0.35 2.40
C HIS A 13 -31.25 -0.16 0.96
N GLY A 14 -30.17 -0.85 0.62
CA GLY A 14 -30.03 -1.40 -0.72
C GLY A 14 -30.89 -2.64 -0.99
N ILE A 15 -31.44 -3.31 0.02
CA ILE A 15 -32.19 -4.57 -0.17
C ILE A 15 -33.67 -4.25 -0.43
N GLU A 16 -34.32 -5.02 -1.29
CA GLU A 16 -35.76 -4.91 -1.57
C GLU A 16 -36.57 -4.97 -0.26
N ASP A 17 -37.59 -4.11 -0.16
CA ASP A 17 -38.40 -3.86 1.04
C ASP A 17 -37.68 -3.32 2.29
N HIS A 18 -36.35 -3.12 2.22
CA HIS A 18 -35.51 -2.53 3.27
C HIS A 18 -35.70 -3.20 4.64
N HIS A 19 -36.10 -4.47 4.67
CA HIS A 19 -36.56 -5.11 5.89
C HIS A 19 -35.39 -5.46 6.82
N ILE A 20 -35.48 -5.09 8.09
CA ILE A 20 -34.38 -5.28 9.06
C ILE A 20 -34.03 -6.76 9.30
N SER A 21 -34.93 -7.69 8.96
CA SER A 21 -34.66 -9.13 9.02
C SER A 21 -33.46 -9.55 8.18
N ASN A 22 -33.13 -8.80 7.13
CA ASN A 22 -31.99 -9.09 6.25
C ASN A 22 -30.65 -8.84 6.94
N ALA A 23 -30.63 -8.18 8.10
CA ALA A 23 -29.44 -8.11 8.95
C ALA A 23 -28.97 -9.50 9.43
N LYS A 24 -29.83 -10.54 9.37
CA LYS A 24 -29.46 -11.93 9.64
C LYS A 24 -28.50 -12.51 8.61
N GLU A 25 -28.44 -11.96 7.40
CA GLU A 25 -27.54 -12.39 6.33
C GLU A 25 -26.10 -11.87 6.54
N ILE A 26 -25.91 -10.93 7.46
CA ILE A 26 -24.58 -10.38 7.74
C ILE A 26 -23.74 -11.44 8.46
N PRO A 27 -22.65 -11.92 7.83
CA PRO A 27 -21.88 -13.04 8.35
C PRO A 27 -21.31 -12.69 9.71
N ASP A 28 -21.17 -13.71 10.56
CA ASP A 28 -20.43 -13.55 11.80
C ASP A 28 -18.96 -13.88 11.57
N LEU A 29 -18.11 -12.87 11.74
CA LEU A 29 -16.67 -13.00 11.55
C LEU A 29 -15.99 -13.12 12.91
N ASP A 30 -15.10 -14.10 13.03
CA ASP A 30 -14.23 -14.27 14.19
C ASP A 30 -13.06 -13.27 14.13
N ILE A 31 -13.38 -12.02 14.46
CA ILE A 31 -12.44 -10.91 14.46
C ILE A 31 -12.54 -10.21 15.83
N PRO A 32 -11.43 -9.88 16.51
CA PRO A 32 -11.47 -9.09 17.73
C PRO A 32 -12.19 -7.76 17.53
N LYS A 33 -12.96 -7.30 18.53
CA LYS A 33 -13.70 -6.03 18.45
C LYS A 33 -12.77 -4.85 18.11
N GLU A 34 -11.57 -4.86 18.67
CA GLU A 34 -10.53 -3.83 18.47
C GLU A 34 -10.02 -3.77 17.02
N LYS A 35 -10.06 -4.90 16.29
CA LYS A 35 -9.72 -4.97 14.86
C LYS A 35 -10.90 -4.63 13.93
N GLY A 36 -11.97 -4.05 14.48
CA GLY A 36 -13.13 -3.59 13.71
C GLY A 36 -14.06 -4.72 13.25
N ARG A 37 -14.39 -5.69 14.12
CA ARG A 37 -15.34 -6.79 13.82
C ARG A 37 -16.63 -6.30 13.16
N HIS A 38 -17.33 -5.37 13.79
CA HIS A 38 -18.64 -4.90 13.32
C HIS A 38 -18.63 -4.30 11.90
N PRO A 39 -17.77 -3.33 11.56
CA PRO A 39 -17.72 -2.83 10.19
C PRO A 39 -17.29 -3.91 9.19
N ARG A 40 -16.32 -4.78 9.53
CA ARG A 40 -15.86 -5.85 8.63
C ARG A 40 -16.93 -6.87 8.29
N ARG A 41 -17.82 -7.20 9.24
CA ARG A 41 -18.97 -8.06 8.99
C ARG A 41 -19.89 -7.48 7.91
N VAL A 42 -20.18 -6.17 7.98
CA VAL A 42 -21.04 -5.51 6.98
C VAL A 42 -20.31 -5.39 5.63
N ILE A 43 -19.00 -5.14 5.63
CA ILE A 43 -18.19 -5.13 4.40
C ILE A 43 -18.24 -6.51 3.72
N ALA A 44 -18.11 -7.60 4.49
CA ALA A 44 -18.22 -8.96 3.96
C ALA A 44 -19.62 -9.25 3.38
N ALA A 45 -20.69 -8.75 4.02
CA ALA A 45 -22.04 -8.86 3.48
C ALA A 45 -22.20 -8.13 2.13
N PHE A 46 -21.60 -6.93 1.97
CA PHE A 46 -21.54 -6.24 0.67
C PHE A 46 -20.74 -7.04 -0.35
N GLU A 47 -19.64 -7.65 0.07
CA GLU A 47 -18.80 -8.49 -0.79
C GLU A 47 -19.56 -9.70 -1.34
N GLU A 48 -20.27 -10.43 -0.48
CA GLU A 48 -21.13 -11.56 -0.87
C GLU A 48 -22.24 -11.10 -1.83
N ARG A 49 -22.93 -10.01 -1.49
CA ARG A 49 -24.02 -9.47 -2.29
C ARG A 49 -23.57 -9.02 -3.68
N PHE A 50 -22.43 -8.34 -3.76
CA PHE A 50 -21.90 -7.86 -5.04
C PHE A 50 -21.24 -8.98 -5.86
N GLY A 51 -20.83 -10.07 -5.23
CA GLY A 51 -20.12 -11.17 -5.88
C GLY A 51 -18.88 -10.68 -6.65
N GLU A 52 -18.42 -11.47 -7.62
CA GLU A 52 -17.33 -11.03 -8.52
C GLU A 52 -17.87 -9.97 -9.50
N SER A 53 -17.97 -8.71 -9.11
CA SER A 53 -18.52 -7.60 -9.90
C SER A 53 -17.50 -6.46 -10.10
N PRO A 54 -17.77 -5.49 -11.00
CA PRO A 54 -16.98 -4.26 -11.11
C PRO A 54 -16.82 -3.52 -9.77
N GLN A 55 -17.84 -3.53 -8.91
CA GLN A 55 -17.84 -2.90 -7.59
C GLN A 55 -16.74 -3.49 -6.71
N ILE A 56 -16.64 -4.82 -6.66
CA ILE A 56 -15.57 -5.51 -5.90
C ILE A 56 -14.20 -5.27 -6.50
N GLN A 57 -14.07 -5.21 -7.83
CA GLN A 57 -12.80 -4.87 -8.46
C GLN A 57 -12.35 -3.45 -8.13
N ALA A 58 -13.26 -2.47 -8.12
CA ALA A 58 -12.96 -1.11 -7.71
C ALA A 58 -12.52 -1.04 -6.23
N LEU A 59 -13.20 -1.76 -5.33
CA LEU A 59 -12.84 -1.82 -3.91
C LEU A 59 -11.50 -2.54 -3.66
N ARG A 60 -11.20 -3.60 -4.42
CA ARG A 60 -9.88 -4.25 -4.44
C ARG A 60 -8.77 -3.30 -4.88
N ILE A 61 -9.01 -2.47 -5.91
CA ILE A 61 -8.05 -1.42 -6.30
C ILE A 61 -7.84 -0.43 -5.14
N MET A 62 -8.89 -0.03 -4.44
CA MET A 62 -8.73 0.85 -3.27
C MET A 62 -7.90 0.20 -2.15
N GLY A 63 -7.94 -1.13 -2.03
CA GLY A 63 -7.10 -1.89 -1.10
C GLY A 63 -5.60 -1.90 -1.40
N LEU A 64 -5.18 -1.38 -2.56
CA LEU A 64 -3.76 -1.19 -2.89
C LEU A 64 -3.15 0.03 -2.19
N PHE A 65 -3.98 0.95 -1.69
CA PHE A 65 -3.53 2.22 -1.12
C PHE A 65 -3.66 2.22 0.41
N ASP A 66 -2.70 2.81 1.11
CA ASP A 66 -2.76 3.03 2.56
C ASP A 66 -3.54 4.31 2.91
N ARG A 67 -3.57 5.27 1.98
CA ARG A 67 -4.17 6.60 2.10
C ARG A 67 -5.12 6.90 0.92
N PRO A 68 -5.81 8.06 0.91
CA PRO A 68 -6.67 8.44 -0.20
C PRO A 68 -5.92 8.39 -1.54
N ALA A 69 -6.53 7.80 -2.56
CA ALA A 69 -5.86 7.49 -3.82
C ALA A 69 -6.09 8.60 -4.85
N HIS A 70 -5.02 9.02 -5.54
CA HIS A 70 -5.15 9.93 -6.66
C HIS A 70 -5.76 9.22 -7.89
N VAL A 71 -6.69 9.87 -8.58
CA VAL A 71 -7.40 9.31 -9.75
C VAL A 71 -6.44 8.80 -10.83
N ASN A 72 -5.29 9.46 -11.01
CA ASN A 72 -4.28 9.04 -11.99
C ASN A 72 -3.57 7.73 -11.58
N ALA A 73 -3.35 7.48 -10.29
CA ALA A 73 -2.77 6.23 -9.81
C ALA A 73 -3.75 5.06 -10.03
N VAL A 74 -5.03 5.27 -9.70
CA VAL A 74 -6.11 4.31 -9.98
C VAL A 74 -6.24 4.05 -11.48
N LYS A 75 -6.14 5.10 -12.31
CA LYS A 75 -6.14 4.99 -13.77
C LYS A 75 -4.94 4.20 -14.29
N ALA A 76 -3.75 4.35 -13.69
CA ALA A 76 -2.56 3.59 -14.07
C ALA A 76 -2.76 2.08 -13.90
N VAL A 77 -3.37 1.66 -12.78
CA VAL A 77 -3.73 0.25 -12.54
C VAL A 77 -4.70 -0.26 -13.62
N ARG A 78 -5.72 0.54 -13.98
CA ARG A 78 -6.75 0.21 -14.99
C ARG A 78 -6.23 0.22 -16.45
N LYS A 79 -5.19 0.99 -16.76
CA LYS A 79 -4.75 1.25 -18.16
C LYS A 79 -4.10 0.05 -18.84
N GLY A 80 -3.36 -0.78 -18.11
CA GLY A 80 -2.62 -1.91 -18.68
C GLY A 80 -3.48 -3.07 -19.21
N PRO A 81 -2.86 -4.22 -19.55
CA PRO A 81 -3.57 -5.47 -19.81
C PRO A 81 -4.53 -5.85 -18.68
N LYS A 82 -5.56 -6.64 -18.98
CA LYS A 82 -6.48 -7.11 -17.93
C LYS A 82 -5.72 -7.90 -16.87
N ILE A 83 -5.99 -7.61 -15.60
CA ILE A 83 -5.53 -8.37 -14.44
C ILE A 83 -6.73 -9.19 -13.97
N SER A 84 -6.62 -10.52 -14.02
CA SER A 84 -7.72 -11.41 -13.65
C SER A 84 -8.16 -11.19 -12.20
N GLY A 85 -9.46 -10.95 -11.99
CA GLY A 85 -10.06 -10.72 -10.69
C GLY A 85 -9.85 -9.31 -10.12
N LEU A 86 -9.24 -8.39 -10.87
CA LEU A 86 -8.94 -7.02 -10.40
C LEU A 86 -9.28 -5.92 -11.42
N THR A 87 -9.01 -6.13 -12.71
CA THR A 87 -9.33 -5.12 -13.74
C THR A 87 -10.05 -5.67 -14.95
N ASP A 88 -10.30 -6.98 -15.02
CA ASP A 88 -10.95 -7.63 -16.17
C ASP A 88 -12.36 -7.10 -16.44
N LYS A 89 -13.17 -6.84 -15.40
CA LYS A 89 -14.51 -6.26 -15.57
C LYS A 89 -14.47 -4.74 -15.74
N LEU A 90 -13.40 -4.10 -15.28
CA LEU A 90 -13.21 -2.65 -15.40
C LEU A 90 -12.62 -2.23 -16.75
N LYS A 91 -11.91 -3.13 -17.44
CA LYS A 91 -11.19 -2.81 -18.68
C LYS A 91 -12.11 -2.45 -19.84
N VAL A 92 -13.28 -3.08 -19.90
CA VAL A 92 -14.30 -2.88 -20.94
C VAL A 92 -15.22 -1.68 -20.65
N MET A 93 -15.05 -1.03 -19.49
CA MET A 93 -15.91 0.08 -19.08
C MET A 93 -15.44 1.40 -19.68
N THR A 94 -16.41 2.18 -20.17
CA THR A 94 -16.18 3.59 -20.53
C THR A 94 -15.94 4.41 -19.26
N GLU A 95 -15.36 5.60 -19.41
CA GLU A 95 -15.13 6.47 -18.27
C GLU A 95 -16.43 6.93 -17.60
N GLY A 96 -17.50 7.13 -18.39
CA GLY A 96 -18.84 7.40 -17.85
C GLY A 96 -19.35 6.27 -16.95
N LYS A 97 -19.24 5.01 -17.39
CA LYS A 97 -19.63 3.85 -16.57
C LYS A 97 -18.77 3.70 -15.32
N TRP A 98 -17.48 4.06 -15.40
CA TRP A 98 -16.60 4.07 -14.24
C TRP A 98 -17.02 5.12 -13.21
N ILE A 99 -17.40 6.32 -13.65
CA ILE A 99 -17.90 7.38 -12.76
C ILE A 99 -19.20 6.91 -12.07
N THR A 100 -20.15 6.36 -12.83
CA THR A 100 -21.40 5.80 -12.28
C THR A 100 -21.12 4.72 -11.23
N LEU A 101 -20.19 3.79 -11.51
CA LEU A 101 -19.78 2.76 -10.56
C LEU A 101 -19.23 3.36 -9.25
N LEU A 102 -18.42 4.41 -9.34
CA LEU A 102 -17.91 5.09 -8.15
C LEU A 102 -19.03 5.79 -7.39
N ASP A 103 -20.02 6.36 -8.07
CA ASP A 103 -21.19 7.00 -7.43
C ASP A 103 -22.07 5.97 -6.71
N GLU A 104 -22.33 4.80 -7.32
CA GLU A 104 -23.03 3.68 -6.65
C GLU A 104 -22.31 3.26 -5.35
N LEU A 105 -20.97 3.17 -5.38
CA LEU A 105 -20.18 2.84 -4.19
C LEU A 105 -20.20 3.95 -3.13
N ARG A 106 -20.36 5.22 -3.52
CA ARG A 106 -20.54 6.36 -2.60
C ARG A 106 -21.92 6.36 -1.96
N GLU A 107 -22.95 5.98 -2.70
CA GLU A 107 -24.31 5.77 -2.19
C GLU A 107 -24.31 4.65 -1.15
N CYS A 108 -23.57 3.56 -1.43
CA CYS A 108 -23.34 2.44 -0.51
C CYS A 108 -22.48 2.79 0.73
N LYS A 109 -21.96 4.02 0.82
CA LYS A 109 -20.99 4.47 1.84
C LYS A 109 -19.69 3.65 1.90
N LEU A 110 -19.40 2.89 0.85
CA LEU A 110 -18.16 2.13 0.69
C LEU A 110 -17.03 3.01 0.13
N LEU A 111 -17.38 4.06 -0.59
CA LEU A 111 -16.49 5.18 -0.90
C LEU A 111 -16.96 6.45 -0.18
N ALA A 112 -15.99 7.31 0.14
CA ALA A 112 -16.26 8.63 0.66
C ALA A 112 -16.89 9.54 -0.41
N GLN A 113 -17.69 10.50 0.04
CA GLN A 113 -18.29 11.51 -0.84
C GLN A 113 -17.19 12.31 -1.54
N LYS A 114 -17.48 12.77 -2.77
CA LYS A 114 -16.52 13.53 -3.56
C LYS A 114 -16.11 14.80 -2.82
N SER A 115 -14.80 14.98 -2.62
CA SER A 115 -14.28 16.20 -1.99
C SER A 115 -14.38 17.39 -2.94
N LYS A 116 -14.92 18.51 -2.46
CA LYS A 116 -14.91 19.78 -3.20
C LYS A 116 -13.50 20.39 -3.29
N HIS A 117 -12.66 20.13 -2.29
CA HIS A 117 -11.30 20.67 -2.22
C HIS A 117 -10.30 19.80 -2.99
N ASN A 118 -10.53 18.48 -3.02
CA ASN A 118 -9.65 17.51 -3.68
C ASN A 118 -10.44 16.60 -4.63
N PRO A 119 -10.95 17.12 -5.75
CA PRO A 119 -11.82 16.37 -6.66
C PRO A 119 -11.14 15.20 -7.37
N ASN A 120 -9.80 15.19 -7.37
CA ASN A 120 -8.94 14.17 -7.97
C ASN A 120 -8.53 13.06 -6.99
N ILE A 121 -9.17 13.00 -5.82
CA ILE A 121 -8.93 11.97 -4.81
C ILE A 121 -10.16 11.07 -4.71
N ILE A 122 -9.91 9.76 -4.72
CA ILE A 122 -10.89 8.72 -4.38
C ILE A 122 -10.50 8.22 -2.99
N ASP A 123 -11.43 8.27 -2.05
CA ASP A 123 -11.19 7.86 -0.67
C ASP A 123 -12.26 6.90 -0.18
N CYS A 124 -11.93 6.13 0.85
CA CYS A 124 -12.83 5.28 1.59
C CYS A 124 -12.29 5.10 3.02
N HIS A 125 -13.07 4.47 3.88
CA HIS A 125 -12.61 4.26 5.25
C HIS A 125 -11.39 3.31 5.27
N PRO A 126 -10.36 3.52 6.13
CA PRO A 126 -9.18 2.64 6.22
C PRO A 126 -9.51 1.15 6.35
N LEU A 127 -10.48 0.79 7.20
CA LEU A 127 -10.96 -0.60 7.34
C LEU A 127 -11.49 -1.24 6.03
N ILE A 128 -12.00 -0.45 5.08
CA ILE A 128 -12.41 -0.95 3.77
C ILE A 128 -11.18 -1.27 2.94
N ARG A 129 -10.19 -0.36 2.89
CA ARG A 129 -8.91 -0.62 2.20
C ARG A 129 -8.21 -1.84 2.78
N GLU A 130 -8.13 -1.93 4.09
CA GLU A 130 -7.49 -3.03 4.79
C GLU A 130 -8.18 -4.38 4.49
N HIS A 131 -9.52 -4.43 4.52
CA HIS A 131 -10.29 -5.63 4.20
C HIS A 131 -10.03 -6.13 2.79
N PHE A 132 -10.17 -5.25 1.79
CA PHE A 132 -10.00 -5.64 0.39
C PHE A 132 -8.53 -5.85 0.00
N GLY A 133 -7.60 -5.11 0.61
CA GLY A 133 -6.16 -5.26 0.39
C GLY A 133 -5.63 -6.59 0.91
N GLN A 134 -5.97 -6.95 2.16
CA GLN A 134 -5.58 -8.24 2.76
C GLN A 134 -6.08 -9.42 1.93
N LYS A 135 -7.37 -9.40 1.54
CA LYS A 135 -7.94 -10.44 0.68
C LYS A 135 -7.29 -10.48 -0.71
N LEU A 136 -7.04 -9.33 -1.33
CA LEU A 136 -6.38 -9.29 -2.64
C LEU A 136 -4.97 -9.89 -2.58
N GLN A 137 -4.21 -9.59 -1.52
CA GLN A 137 -2.86 -10.11 -1.31
C GLN A 137 -2.85 -11.64 -1.11
N ILE A 138 -3.79 -12.17 -0.31
CA ILE A 138 -3.88 -13.60 0.03
C ILE A 138 -4.51 -14.42 -1.10
N ASP A 139 -5.69 -14.01 -1.58
CA ASP A 139 -6.50 -14.80 -2.51
C ASP A 139 -6.07 -14.64 -3.97
N LYS A 140 -5.38 -13.54 -4.29
CA LYS A 140 -4.98 -13.17 -5.66
C LYS A 140 -3.59 -12.56 -5.72
N THR A 141 -2.61 -13.23 -5.12
CA THR A 141 -1.22 -12.74 -4.98
C THR A 141 -0.60 -12.24 -6.29
N GLU A 142 -0.83 -12.90 -7.42
CA GLU A 142 -0.29 -12.45 -8.70
C GLU A 142 -0.95 -11.17 -9.21
N ALA A 143 -2.27 -11.00 -8.98
CA ALA A 143 -2.95 -9.74 -9.28
C ALA A 143 -2.47 -8.60 -8.36
N TRP A 144 -2.22 -8.91 -7.09
CA TRP A 144 -1.63 -7.99 -6.13
C TRP A 144 -0.24 -7.49 -6.59
N LYS A 145 0.66 -8.41 -6.95
CA LYS A 145 2.01 -8.08 -7.41
C LYS A 145 1.98 -7.27 -8.70
N GLU A 146 1.21 -7.69 -9.69
CA GLU A 146 1.08 -6.98 -10.97
C GLU A 146 0.52 -5.57 -10.79
N ALA A 147 -0.51 -5.39 -9.95
CA ALA A 147 -1.09 -4.07 -9.72
C ALA A 147 -0.14 -3.13 -8.97
N ASN A 148 0.56 -3.64 -7.96
CA ASN A 148 1.63 -2.90 -7.28
C ASN A 148 2.79 -2.58 -8.23
N GLY A 149 3.14 -3.48 -9.15
CA GLY A 149 4.11 -3.22 -10.21
C GLY A 149 3.71 -2.04 -11.10
N ARG A 150 2.43 -1.93 -11.49
CA ARG A 150 1.92 -0.77 -12.24
C ARG A 150 1.97 0.52 -11.44
N LEU A 151 1.66 0.46 -10.15
CA LEU A 151 1.75 1.62 -9.27
C LEU A 151 3.20 2.07 -9.09
N TYR A 152 4.12 1.13 -8.95
CA TYR A 152 5.55 1.41 -8.96
C TYR A 152 5.97 2.19 -10.22
N GLU A 153 5.69 1.66 -11.42
CA GLU A 153 6.08 2.33 -12.66
C GLU A 153 5.43 3.71 -12.79
N TYR A 154 4.17 3.84 -12.38
CA TYR A 154 3.47 5.12 -12.34
C TYR A 154 4.19 6.12 -11.44
N TYR A 155 4.39 5.78 -10.17
CA TYR A 155 4.98 6.68 -9.17
C TYR A 155 6.46 6.99 -9.45
N LYS A 156 7.23 6.03 -10.00
CA LYS A 156 8.60 6.24 -10.48
C LYS A 156 8.67 7.35 -11.55
N GLY A 157 7.64 7.45 -12.39
CA GLY A 157 7.54 8.43 -13.48
C GLY A 157 6.83 9.74 -13.14
N VAL A 158 6.32 9.92 -11.91
CA VAL A 158 5.63 11.18 -11.52
C VAL A 158 6.58 12.37 -11.36
N PRO A 159 7.76 12.26 -10.72
CA PRO A 159 8.63 13.41 -10.52
C PRO A 159 9.14 13.98 -11.86
N GLU A 160 9.12 15.30 -11.99
CA GLU A 160 9.62 16.00 -13.20
C GLU A 160 11.13 15.86 -13.37
N LYS A 161 11.86 15.70 -12.26
CA LYS A 161 13.32 15.58 -12.22
C LYS A 161 13.71 14.14 -11.92
N GLU A 162 14.77 13.68 -12.58
CA GLU A 162 15.37 12.37 -12.25
C GLU A 162 15.85 12.35 -10.79
N LEU A 163 16.44 13.45 -10.32
CA LEU A 163 16.90 13.65 -8.94
C LEU A 163 16.18 14.84 -8.30
N PRO A 164 14.99 14.66 -7.70
CA PRO A 164 14.25 15.73 -7.04
C PRO A 164 14.99 16.24 -5.80
N ASN A 165 14.85 17.52 -5.45
CA ASN A 165 15.67 18.19 -4.42
C ASN A 165 14.92 18.40 -3.09
N THR A 166 13.60 18.24 -3.06
CA THR A 166 12.80 18.43 -1.84
C THR A 166 12.01 17.18 -1.49
N LEU A 167 11.62 17.04 -0.22
CA LEU A 167 10.79 15.91 0.21
C LEU A 167 9.47 15.84 -0.54
N THR A 168 8.82 16.99 -0.77
CA THR A 168 7.57 17.04 -1.53
C THR A 168 7.75 16.54 -2.96
N GLU A 169 8.83 16.92 -3.65
CA GLU A 169 9.11 16.38 -4.99
C GLU A 169 9.49 14.88 -4.96
N MET A 170 10.02 14.38 -3.83
CA MET A 170 10.38 12.96 -3.63
C MET A 170 9.23 12.07 -3.15
N GLU A 171 8.11 12.62 -2.67
CA GLU A 171 6.95 11.85 -2.19
C GLU A 171 6.52 10.72 -3.15
N PRO A 172 6.47 10.93 -4.48
CA PRO A 172 6.16 9.85 -5.41
C PRO A 172 7.22 8.75 -5.43
N LEU A 173 8.51 9.06 -5.25
CA LEU A 173 9.56 8.03 -5.20
C LEU A 173 9.43 7.14 -3.97
N PHE A 174 9.04 7.71 -2.82
CA PHE A 174 8.75 6.91 -1.64
C PHE A 174 7.55 5.97 -1.87
N ALA A 175 6.48 6.46 -2.52
CA ALA A 175 5.36 5.60 -2.92
C ALA A 175 5.79 4.51 -3.92
N ALA A 176 6.70 4.84 -4.86
CA ALA A 176 7.27 3.87 -5.79
C ALA A 176 8.05 2.77 -5.06
N VAL A 177 8.82 3.10 -4.02
CA VAL A 177 9.51 2.10 -3.18
C VAL A 177 8.51 1.16 -2.55
N THR A 178 7.48 1.69 -1.88
CA THR A 178 6.44 0.87 -1.23
C THR A 178 5.77 -0.08 -2.21
N HIS A 179 5.26 0.43 -3.33
CA HIS A 179 4.58 -0.41 -4.32
C HIS A 179 5.54 -1.38 -5.02
N GLY A 180 6.79 -1.00 -5.26
CA GLY A 180 7.79 -1.88 -5.87
C GLY A 180 8.15 -3.07 -4.97
N CYS A 181 8.31 -2.84 -3.66
CA CYS A 181 8.51 -3.91 -2.69
C CYS A 181 7.27 -4.81 -2.57
N LEU A 182 6.06 -4.24 -2.53
CA LEU A 182 4.81 -5.02 -2.55
C LEU A 182 4.62 -5.85 -3.83
N ALA A 183 5.28 -5.47 -4.92
CA ALA A 183 5.35 -6.25 -6.16
C ALA A 183 6.41 -7.36 -6.15
N GLY A 184 7.24 -7.45 -5.10
CA GLY A 184 8.33 -8.41 -4.99
C GLY A 184 9.54 -8.10 -5.87
N ARG A 185 9.82 -6.81 -6.15
CA ARG A 185 10.95 -6.36 -6.98
C ARG A 185 12.09 -5.77 -6.12
N HIS A 186 12.31 -6.27 -4.90
CA HIS A 186 13.11 -5.56 -3.87
C HIS A 186 14.51 -5.16 -4.34
N GLN A 187 15.24 -6.06 -5.00
CA GLN A 187 16.60 -5.80 -5.47
C GLN A 187 16.65 -4.64 -6.50
N GLU A 188 15.70 -4.61 -7.44
CA GLU A 188 15.60 -3.56 -8.43
C GLU A 188 15.25 -2.23 -7.77
N ILE A 189 14.25 -2.22 -6.88
CA ILE A 189 13.78 -1.01 -6.20
C ILE A 189 14.86 -0.39 -5.32
N LEU A 190 15.61 -1.25 -4.62
CA LEU A 190 16.74 -0.84 -3.80
C LEU A 190 17.77 -0.09 -4.65
N HIS A 191 18.11 -0.62 -5.83
CA HIS A 191 19.12 -0.02 -6.70
C HIS A 191 18.61 1.21 -7.44
N ASP A 192 17.55 1.05 -8.23
CA ASP A 192 17.10 2.03 -9.23
C ASP A 192 16.43 3.26 -8.64
N VAL A 193 15.74 3.10 -7.50
CA VAL A 193 14.94 4.17 -6.91
C VAL A 193 15.52 4.60 -5.58
N TYR A 194 15.64 3.68 -4.62
CA TYR A 194 16.08 4.04 -3.29
C TYR A 194 17.53 4.55 -3.30
N TYR A 195 18.48 3.73 -3.72
CA TYR A 195 19.90 4.10 -3.72
C TYR A 195 20.19 5.21 -4.74
N LYS A 196 19.78 5.04 -6.01
CA LYS A 196 20.15 5.96 -7.08
C LYS A 196 19.45 7.32 -7.01
N ARG A 197 18.14 7.37 -6.72
CA ARG A 197 17.34 8.61 -6.83
C ARG A 197 17.05 9.27 -5.49
N ILE A 198 16.78 8.48 -4.45
CA ILE A 198 16.49 8.99 -3.10
C ILE A 198 17.80 9.30 -2.36
N CYS A 199 18.69 8.31 -2.18
CA CYS A 199 19.96 8.50 -1.47
C CYS A 199 21.04 9.20 -2.32
N ARG A 200 20.95 9.12 -3.66
CA ARG A 200 21.96 9.58 -4.62
C ARG A 200 23.32 8.91 -4.40
N GLY A 201 23.28 7.59 -4.26
CA GLY A 201 24.43 6.78 -3.94
C GLY A 201 25.00 7.11 -2.55
N ASN A 202 26.30 7.32 -2.48
CA ASN A 202 27.02 7.59 -1.22
C ASN A 202 26.81 9.02 -0.67
N GLU A 203 26.08 9.88 -1.38
CA GLU A 203 25.74 11.22 -0.88
C GLU A 203 24.83 11.17 0.35
N ALA A 204 24.02 10.10 0.50
CA ALA A 204 22.97 10.00 1.50
C ALA A 204 22.12 11.28 1.54
N TYR A 205 21.65 11.72 0.37
CA TYR A 205 21.07 13.05 0.14
C TYR A 205 19.91 13.37 1.09
N THR A 206 18.94 12.46 1.22
CA THR A 206 17.78 12.62 2.10
C THR A 206 18.16 12.80 3.58
N GLU A 207 19.19 12.11 4.05
CA GLU A 207 19.67 12.25 5.43
C GLU A 207 20.52 13.51 5.61
N LYS A 208 21.58 13.65 4.80
CA LYS A 208 22.61 14.68 4.99
C LYS A 208 22.17 16.06 4.52
N LYS A 209 21.26 16.15 3.56
CA LYS A 209 20.78 17.43 3.01
C LYS A 209 19.39 17.79 3.50
N LEU A 210 18.50 16.80 3.68
CA LEU A 210 17.11 17.05 4.06
C LEU A 210 16.78 16.70 5.51
N GLY A 211 17.68 16.00 6.23
CA GLY A 211 17.43 15.57 7.62
C GLY A 211 16.28 14.56 7.76
N ALA A 212 15.93 13.86 6.68
CA ALA A 212 14.66 13.14 6.55
C ALA A 212 14.68 11.70 7.09
N PHE A 213 15.32 11.50 8.26
CA PHE A 213 15.52 10.17 8.86
C PHE A 213 14.23 9.34 8.99
N GLY A 214 13.10 9.98 9.33
CA GLY A 214 11.82 9.30 9.45
C GLY A 214 11.26 8.79 8.12
N ALA A 215 11.35 9.60 7.06
CA ALA A 215 10.90 9.22 5.73
C ALA A 215 11.79 8.12 5.13
N ASP A 216 13.10 8.24 5.31
CA ASP A 216 14.05 7.20 4.91
C ASP A 216 13.82 5.89 5.64
N LEU A 217 13.63 5.91 6.97
CA LEU A 217 13.37 4.70 7.73
C LEU A 217 12.07 4.03 7.28
N ALA A 218 11.03 4.80 6.96
CA ALA A 218 9.78 4.27 6.41
C ALA A 218 10.00 3.57 5.06
N ALA A 219 10.80 4.16 4.16
CA ALA A 219 11.16 3.53 2.90
C ALA A 219 11.99 2.25 3.10
N VAL A 220 13.01 2.30 3.96
CA VAL A 220 13.84 1.14 4.31
C VAL A 220 12.98 -0.01 4.87
N SER A 221 11.97 0.30 5.69
CA SER A 221 11.06 -0.71 6.25
C SER A 221 10.32 -1.54 5.20
N CYS A 222 10.09 -0.98 4.01
CA CYS A 222 9.41 -1.67 2.92
C CYS A 222 10.21 -2.87 2.38
N PHE A 223 11.52 -2.93 2.65
CA PHE A 223 12.39 -4.04 2.23
C PHE A 223 12.46 -5.19 3.25
N PHE A 224 11.64 -5.15 4.30
CA PHE A 224 11.64 -6.15 5.37
C PHE A 224 10.34 -6.96 5.38
N GLU A 225 10.46 -8.28 5.47
CA GLU A 225 9.34 -9.19 5.77
C GLU A 225 8.97 -9.12 7.27
N LYS A 226 9.96 -8.91 8.13
CA LYS A 226 9.79 -8.59 9.55
C LYS A 226 10.70 -7.42 9.89
N ALA A 227 10.11 -6.33 10.37
CA ALA A 227 10.82 -5.09 10.67
C ALA A 227 12.13 -5.37 11.43
N TRP A 228 13.22 -4.81 10.91
CA TRP A 228 14.56 -4.75 11.50
C TRP A 228 15.28 -6.09 11.72
N SER A 229 14.66 -7.19 11.33
CA SER A 229 15.17 -8.55 11.65
C SER A 229 15.21 -9.48 10.45
N LYS A 230 14.27 -9.32 9.51
CA LYS A 230 14.19 -10.16 8.31
C LYS A 230 14.02 -9.32 7.05
N PRO A 231 15.12 -8.91 6.39
CA PRO A 231 15.07 -8.37 5.04
C PRO A 231 14.42 -9.36 4.06
N ALA A 232 13.86 -8.85 2.97
CA ALA A 232 13.22 -9.67 1.94
C ALA A 232 14.18 -10.73 1.37
N SER A 233 13.64 -11.94 1.18
CA SER A 233 14.41 -13.12 0.79
C SER A 233 15.03 -13.05 -0.61
N ASP A 234 14.46 -12.24 -1.51
CA ASP A 234 14.93 -12.00 -2.89
C ASP A 234 16.07 -10.97 -3.00
N LEU A 235 16.51 -10.38 -1.88
CA LEU A 235 17.68 -9.51 -1.84
C LEU A 235 18.99 -10.31 -1.79
N SER A 236 20.05 -9.77 -2.39
CA SER A 236 21.41 -10.30 -2.21
C SER A 236 21.88 -10.13 -0.76
N ASP A 237 22.80 -10.98 -0.30
CA ASP A 237 23.27 -10.90 1.09
C ASP A 237 23.99 -9.58 1.39
N GLN A 238 24.65 -8.98 0.39
CA GLN A 238 25.21 -7.64 0.48
C GLN A 238 24.10 -6.59 0.68
N ALA A 239 23.02 -6.66 -0.10
CA ALA A 239 21.89 -5.76 0.03
C ALA A 239 21.19 -5.89 1.39
N LYS A 240 21.06 -7.12 1.92
CA LYS A 240 20.53 -7.37 3.26
C LYS A 240 21.38 -6.71 4.35
N ALA A 241 22.71 -6.89 4.29
CA ALA A 241 23.64 -6.29 5.25
C ALA A 241 23.57 -4.76 5.24
N ILE A 242 23.51 -4.15 4.04
CA ILE A 242 23.36 -2.70 3.85
C ILE A 242 22.03 -2.19 4.43
N LEU A 243 20.91 -2.87 4.15
CA LEU A 243 19.59 -2.45 4.65
C LEU A 243 19.49 -2.54 6.18
N LEU A 244 20.12 -3.55 6.79
CA LEU A 244 20.20 -3.69 8.25
C LEU A 244 21.03 -2.56 8.87
N ASN A 245 22.20 -2.25 8.29
CA ASN A 245 23.01 -1.09 8.71
C ASN A 245 22.19 0.20 8.60
N TYR A 246 21.51 0.39 7.46
CA TYR A 246 20.69 1.55 7.19
C TYR A 246 19.57 1.74 8.21
N ALA A 247 18.86 0.66 8.55
CA ALA A 247 17.82 0.67 9.57
C ALA A 247 18.39 1.05 10.94
N GLY A 248 19.47 0.37 11.37
CA GLY A 248 20.12 0.61 12.66
C GLY A 248 20.61 2.05 12.83
N TYR A 249 21.29 2.58 11.82
CA TYR A 249 21.78 3.96 11.83
C TYR A 249 20.64 4.99 11.96
N ARG A 250 19.56 4.83 11.20
CA ARG A 250 18.41 5.75 11.21
C ARG A 250 17.59 5.62 12.50
N LEU A 251 17.42 4.40 13.04
CA LEU A 251 16.79 4.19 14.34
C LEU A 251 17.58 4.89 15.45
N ARG A 252 18.90 4.82 15.42
CA ARG A 252 19.77 5.55 16.35
C ARG A 252 19.62 7.07 16.21
N ALA A 253 19.64 7.59 14.99
CA ALA A 253 19.45 9.02 14.72
C ALA A 253 18.09 9.55 15.22
N LEU A 254 17.06 8.69 15.22
CA LEU A 254 15.72 9.01 15.73
C LEU A 254 15.55 8.74 17.24
N GLY A 255 16.61 8.38 17.95
CA GLY A 255 16.56 8.08 19.39
C GLY A 255 15.90 6.75 19.76
N ARG A 256 15.58 5.89 18.79
CA ARG A 256 14.96 4.57 18.98
C ARG A 256 16.03 3.51 19.27
N LEU A 257 16.86 3.76 20.28
CA LEU A 257 18.09 2.99 20.56
C LEU A 257 17.83 1.50 20.79
N THR A 258 16.76 1.14 21.52
CA THR A 258 16.40 -0.26 21.77
C THR A 258 16.10 -1.02 20.48
N GLU A 259 15.41 -0.39 19.53
CA GLU A 259 15.10 -1.01 18.23
C GLU A 259 16.32 -1.05 17.30
N ALA A 260 17.32 -0.20 17.52
CA ALA A 260 18.52 -0.14 16.70
C ALA A 260 19.49 -1.31 16.95
N VAL A 261 19.43 -1.97 18.10
CA VAL A 261 20.40 -3.02 18.50
C VAL A 261 20.36 -4.20 17.52
N GLU A 262 19.19 -4.82 17.36
CA GLU A 262 19.01 -6.01 16.51
C GLU A 262 19.50 -5.83 15.07
N PRO A 263 19.10 -4.76 14.33
CA PRO A 263 19.58 -4.58 12.95
C PRO A 263 21.10 -4.27 12.88
N ILE A 264 21.70 -3.62 13.89
CA ILE A 264 23.14 -3.37 13.91
C ILE A 264 23.92 -4.67 14.09
N GLU A 265 23.54 -5.49 15.07
CA GLU A 265 24.20 -6.78 15.33
C GLU A 265 24.08 -7.74 14.14
N ALA A 266 22.89 -7.81 13.54
CA ALA A 266 22.64 -8.61 12.36
C ALA A 266 23.47 -8.13 11.15
N SER A 267 23.60 -6.82 10.95
CA SER A 267 24.44 -6.24 9.90
C SER A 267 25.92 -6.63 10.06
N ILE A 268 26.47 -6.46 11.27
CA ILE A 268 27.88 -6.78 11.57
C ILE A 268 28.16 -8.25 11.30
N THR A 269 27.26 -9.14 11.73
CA THR A 269 27.41 -10.59 11.54
C THR A 269 27.49 -10.94 10.05
N LEU A 270 26.57 -10.41 9.24
CA LEU A 270 26.58 -10.64 7.79
C LEU A 270 27.84 -10.09 7.10
N VAL A 271 28.34 -8.94 7.54
CA VAL A 271 29.57 -8.35 6.98
C VAL A 271 30.80 -9.20 7.29
N ILE A 272 30.89 -9.75 8.51
CA ILE A 272 31.98 -10.67 8.90
C ILE A 272 31.95 -11.93 8.03
N GLU A 273 30.77 -12.51 7.82
CA GLU A 273 30.58 -13.70 6.96
C GLU A 273 30.97 -13.42 5.50
N GLN A 274 30.78 -12.19 5.02
CA GLN A 274 31.09 -11.76 3.65
C GLN A 274 32.54 -11.28 3.45
N ASN A 275 33.31 -11.11 4.54
CA ASN A 275 34.66 -10.53 4.53
C ASN A 275 34.74 -9.13 3.86
N ASP A 276 33.65 -8.36 3.91
CA ASP A 276 33.49 -7.03 3.26
C ASP A 276 33.53 -5.89 4.30
N LEU A 277 34.72 -5.65 4.87
CA LEU A 277 34.92 -4.72 5.98
C LEU A 277 34.59 -3.24 5.66
N GLY A 278 34.43 -2.87 4.38
CA GLY A 278 34.15 -1.49 3.97
C GLY A 278 32.72 -1.02 4.32
N ASN A 279 31.80 -1.96 4.50
CA ASN A 279 30.38 -1.69 4.76
C ASN A 279 29.99 -1.85 6.24
N ALA A 280 30.97 -2.08 7.14
CA ALA A 280 30.75 -2.32 8.57
C ALA A 280 30.56 -1.06 9.43
N ALA A 281 30.79 0.15 8.88
CA ALA A 281 30.90 1.40 9.63
C ALA A 281 29.80 2.42 9.30
#